data_AF-W3WGL2-F1
#
_entry.id   AF-W3WGL2-F1
#
_cell.length_a   1.000
_cell.length_b   1.000
_cell.length_c   1.000
_cell.angle_alpha   90.00
_cell.angle_beta   90.00
_cell.angle_gamma   90.00
#
_symmetry.space_group_name_H-M   'P 1'
#
loop_
_entity.id
_entity.type
_entity.pdbx_description
1 polymer ?
#
loop_
_entity_poly.entity_id
_entity_poly.type
_entity_poly.pdbx_seq_one_letter_code
_entity_poly.pdbx_strand_id
1 'polypeptide(L)'
;MMHTLLNIFDWTGRLPVWANMVETNIMIATNADVVLANAISRGFRSFDLAKAWKAVWTDAYVAPDNDTELLYYDREPETGYEARAGLTSYMERGWVANDGWSESASRTLDYAFNDAACAVVARAIGDIQGAESLERRSKNYKTIWNNETQLMQARNANGTWANETWGWTEGDKGVYTFDVMHDINGLASLFAGGRDGLKNKLDEHFAGGHNLHSNEPAHHVSYLYSLLGDPSSTADQIRSIMWEDYNATSSGLSGNEDLGQMSAWYVFSALGFYPVNSASDAYVIGSPSFEKVTHYTTASWGEDWG
;
A
#
# COMPACT_ATOMS: atom_id res chain seq x y z
N MET A 1 -19.24 -0.29 6.22
CA MET A 1 -17.85 0.22 6.22
C MET A 1 -17.73 1.58 5.53
N MET A 2 -17.98 1.72 4.22
CA MET A 2 -17.82 3.02 3.52
C MET A 2 -18.60 4.17 4.18
N HIS A 3 -19.87 3.95 4.53
CA HIS A 3 -20.65 4.92 5.29
C HIS A 3 -20.00 5.34 6.61
N THR A 4 -19.38 4.40 7.32
CA THR A 4 -18.69 4.66 8.59
C THR A 4 -17.46 5.52 8.37
N LEU A 5 -16.63 5.22 7.36
CA LEU A 5 -15.47 6.05 7.00
C LEU A 5 -15.89 7.49 6.70
N LEU A 6 -16.97 7.66 5.93
CA LEU A 6 -17.47 8.98 5.59
C LEU A 6 -18.14 9.71 6.77
N ASN A 7 -18.73 9.00 7.72
CA ASN A 7 -19.24 9.60 8.95
C ASN A 7 -18.09 10.06 9.87
N ILE A 8 -16.99 9.29 9.94
CA ILE A 8 -15.78 9.71 10.65
C ILE A 8 -15.26 11.01 10.03
N PHE A 9 -15.17 11.07 8.69
CA PHE A 9 -14.78 12.28 7.98
C PHE A 9 -15.67 13.49 8.30
N ASP A 10 -16.99 13.32 8.43
CA ASP A 10 -17.89 14.41 8.84
C ASP A 10 -17.58 14.94 10.26
N TRP A 11 -17.09 14.08 11.16
CA TRP A 11 -16.79 14.44 12.56
C TRP A 11 -15.38 15.02 12.74
N THR A 12 -14.39 14.47 12.05
CA THR A 12 -12.97 14.77 12.26
C THR A 12 -12.39 15.67 11.18
N GLY A 13 -13.04 15.75 10.02
CA GLY A 13 -12.50 16.40 8.82
C GLY A 13 -11.45 15.60 8.08
N ARG A 14 -11.12 14.37 8.50
CA ARG A 14 -10.15 13.46 7.83
C ARG A 14 -10.61 11.99 7.88
N LEU A 15 -10.11 11.17 6.97
CA LEU A 15 -10.31 9.72 7.06
C LEU A 15 -9.41 9.12 8.16
N PRO A 16 -9.83 8.02 8.80
CA PRO A 16 -9.02 7.31 9.78
C PRO A 16 -7.75 6.73 9.16
N VAL A 17 -6.62 6.90 9.86
CA VAL A 17 -5.37 6.16 9.63
C VAL A 17 -5.41 4.92 10.50
N TRP A 18 -5.45 5.10 11.83
CA TRP A 18 -5.50 4.01 12.80
C TRP A 18 -6.48 4.33 13.93
N ALA A 19 -7.76 4.16 13.65
CA ALA A 19 -8.81 4.48 14.61
C ALA A 19 -9.02 3.34 15.61
N ASN A 20 -8.72 3.61 16.88
CA ASN A 20 -9.13 2.78 18.02
C ASN A 20 -9.93 3.64 19.01
N MET A 21 -11.26 3.66 18.83
CA MET A 21 -12.20 4.63 19.43
C MET A 21 -11.98 6.08 18.98
N VAL A 22 -10.73 6.52 18.91
CA VAL A 22 -10.26 7.79 18.35
C VAL A 22 -9.05 7.51 17.44
N GLU A 23 -8.64 8.50 16.66
CA GLU A 23 -7.39 8.41 15.90
C GLU A 23 -6.19 8.29 16.85
N THR A 24 -5.28 7.38 16.54
CA THR A 24 -4.06 7.15 17.34
C THR A 24 -2.78 7.53 16.63
N ASN A 25 -2.84 7.89 15.33
CA ASN A 25 -1.66 8.19 14.51
C ASN A 25 -0.59 7.08 14.57
N ILE A 26 -1.04 5.82 14.50
CA ILE A 26 -0.13 4.67 14.45
C ILE A 26 0.00 4.26 12.98
N MET A 27 1.23 3.97 12.56
CA MET A 27 1.59 3.74 11.15
C MET A 27 1.42 4.99 10.28
N ILE A 28 1.69 4.82 8.99
CA ILE A 28 1.82 5.91 8.03
C ILE A 28 0.72 5.89 6.96
N ALA A 29 0.60 7.03 6.28
CA ALA A 29 -0.21 7.23 5.08
C ALA A 29 -1.72 7.07 5.27
N THR A 30 -2.48 7.23 4.18
CA THR A 30 -3.95 7.34 4.21
C THR A 30 -4.60 6.20 3.45
N ASN A 31 -4.38 4.97 3.91
CA ASN A 31 -4.86 3.75 3.23
C ASN A 31 -6.39 3.58 3.24
N ALA A 32 -7.14 4.41 3.98
CA ALA A 32 -8.59 4.54 3.81
C ALA A 32 -8.97 5.00 2.37
N ASP A 33 -8.09 5.73 1.69
CA ASP A 33 -8.22 6.09 0.26
C ASP A 33 -8.35 4.83 -0.60
N VAL A 34 -7.48 3.85 -0.32
CA VAL A 34 -7.42 2.56 -1.04
C VAL A 34 -8.68 1.74 -0.81
N VAL A 35 -9.21 1.76 0.41
CA VAL A 35 -10.47 1.08 0.75
C VAL A 35 -11.66 1.66 -0.02
N LEU A 36 -11.76 2.99 -0.11
CA LEU A 36 -12.80 3.67 -0.92
C LEU A 36 -12.62 3.38 -2.41
N ALA A 37 -11.38 3.47 -2.92
CA ALA A 37 -11.06 3.14 -4.31
C ALA A 37 -11.44 1.69 -4.65
N ASN A 38 -11.10 0.72 -3.81
CA ASN A 38 -11.44 -0.69 -3.99
C ASN A 38 -12.95 -0.91 -4.11
N ALA A 39 -13.72 -0.31 -3.19
CA ALA A 39 -15.18 -0.39 -3.21
C ALA A 39 -15.73 0.18 -4.53
N ILE A 40 -15.20 1.32 -4.97
CA ILE A 40 -15.61 1.94 -6.23
C ILE A 40 -15.24 1.06 -7.44
N SER A 41 -14.02 0.56 -7.51
CA SER A 41 -13.56 -0.32 -8.59
C SER A 41 -14.44 -1.57 -8.72
N ARG A 42 -14.98 -2.08 -7.61
CA ARG A 42 -15.85 -3.27 -7.54
C ARG A 42 -17.35 -2.98 -7.71
N GLY A 43 -17.71 -1.75 -8.10
CA GLY A 43 -19.09 -1.40 -8.38
C GLY A 43 -19.95 -1.05 -7.14
N PHE A 44 -19.38 -0.96 -5.94
CA PHE A 44 -20.13 -0.47 -4.78
C PHE A 44 -20.39 1.03 -4.94
N ARG A 45 -21.67 1.41 -4.94
CA ARG A 45 -22.13 2.80 -5.18
C ARG A 45 -23.15 3.28 -4.14
N SER A 46 -23.40 2.49 -3.10
CA SER A 46 -24.45 2.78 -2.10
C SER A 46 -24.09 3.90 -1.11
N PHE A 47 -22.97 4.60 -1.30
CA PHE A 47 -22.47 5.65 -0.41
C PHE A 47 -22.23 6.95 -1.20
N ASP A 48 -22.10 8.06 -0.48
CA ASP A 48 -21.94 9.40 -1.07
C ASP A 48 -20.57 9.54 -1.74
N LEU A 49 -20.53 9.39 -3.07
CA LEU A 49 -19.31 9.49 -3.86
C LEU A 49 -18.71 10.91 -3.86
N ALA A 50 -19.54 11.95 -3.80
CA ALA A 50 -19.06 13.32 -3.76
C ALA A 50 -18.35 13.60 -2.43
N LYS A 51 -18.90 13.08 -1.33
CA LYS A 51 -18.25 13.10 -0.01
C LYS A 51 -16.99 12.23 0.01
N ALA A 52 -17.02 11.04 -0.58
CA ALA A 52 -15.83 10.20 -0.70
C ALA A 52 -14.69 10.93 -1.44
N TRP A 53 -15.01 11.61 -2.55
CA TRP A 53 -14.03 12.43 -3.25
C TRP A 53 -13.50 13.56 -2.38
N LYS A 54 -14.38 14.31 -1.69
CA LYS A 54 -13.95 15.36 -0.75
C LYS A 54 -13.01 14.82 0.33
N ALA A 55 -13.28 13.63 0.86
CA ALA A 55 -12.47 13.02 1.90
C ALA A 55 -11.06 12.66 1.41
N VAL A 56 -10.96 11.88 0.33
CA VAL A 56 -9.64 11.48 -0.22
C VAL A 56 -8.88 12.67 -0.83
N TRP A 57 -9.59 13.70 -1.28
CA TRP A 57 -8.98 14.96 -1.72
C TRP A 57 -8.33 15.69 -0.53
N THR A 58 -8.99 15.74 0.63
CA THR A 58 -8.40 16.34 1.84
C THR A 58 -7.09 15.63 2.20
N ASP A 59 -7.09 14.30 2.22
CA ASP A 59 -5.89 13.52 2.52
C ASP A 59 -4.77 13.76 1.49
N ALA A 60 -5.14 13.86 0.21
CA ALA A 60 -4.20 14.05 -0.90
C ALA A 60 -3.63 15.48 -1.03
N TYR A 61 -4.27 16.50 -0.45
CA TYR A 61 -3.93 17.91 -0.72
C TYR A 61 -3.86 18.82 0.50
N VAL A 62 -4.28 18.39 1.68
CA VAL A 62 -4.26 19.20 2.90
C VAL A 62 -3.25 18.59 3.89
N ALA A 63 -2.11 19.27 4.04
CA ALA A 63 -1.08 18.86 4.98
C ALA A 63 -1.62 18.81 6.42
N PRO A 64 -1.10 17.92 7.29
CA PRO A 64 -1.44 17.94 8.71
C PRO A 64 -1.04 19.27 9.37
N ASP A 65 -1.61 19.54 10.54
CA ASP A 65 -1.23 20.71 11.32
C ASP A 65 0.23 20.58 11.78
N ASN A 66 0.98 21.68 11.72
CA ASN A 66 2.40 21.76 12.07
C ASN A 66 3.30 20.82 11.25
N ASP A 67 2.93 20.54 9.99
CA ASP A 67 3.63 19.61 9.10
C ASP A 67 5.13 19.90 8.97
N THR A 68 5.56 21.17 9.01
CA THR A 68 6.98 21.55 8.89
C THR A 68 7.70 21.72 10.23
N GLU A 69 7.01 21.54 11.35
CA GLU A 69 7.55 21.73 12.70
C GLU A 69 7.74 20.40 13.45
N LEU A 70 6.89 19.40 13.16
CA LEU A 70 6.95 18.06 13.71
C LEU A 70 7.74 17.12 12.81
N LEU A 71 8.44 16.15 13.41
CA LEU A 71 9.17 15.12 12.66
C LEU A 71 8.30 13.89 12.38
N TYR A 72 7.18 13.75 13.10
CA TYR A 72 6.23 12.64 13.05
C TYR A 72 6.89 11.29 13.34
N TYR A 73 7.72 11.22 14.36
CA TYR A 73 8.17 9.91 14.89
C TYR A 73 6.98 9.14 15.47
N ASP A 74 7.10 7.80 15.55
CA ASP A 74 6.07 6.94 16.14
C ASP A 74 5.61 7.49 17.51
N ARG A 75 4.33 7.86 17.57
CA ARG A 75 3.67 8.45 18.75
C ARG A 75 4.35 9.71 19.28
N GLU A 76 4.87 10.56 18.40
CA GLU A 76 5.39 11.87 18.78
C GLU A 76 4.33 12.67 19.57
N PRO A 77 4.64 13.13 20.80
CA PRO A 77 3.70 13.88 21.62
C PRO A 77 3.24 15.18 20.95
N GLU A 78 2.05 15.65 21.32
CA GLU A 78 1.48 16.92 20.82
C GLU A 78 1.24 16.95 19.30
N THR A 79 1.27 15.78 18.66
CA THR A 79 0.90 15.60 17.26
C THR A 79 -0.62 15.57 17.10
N GLY A 80 -1.12 16.42 16.20
CA GLY A 80 -2.52 16.42 15.76
C GLY A 80 -2.85 15.22 14.87
N TYR A 81 -3.83 15.35 13.97
CA TYR A 81 -4.14 14.29 13.00
C TYR A 81 -3.01 14.16 11.99
N GLU A 82 -2.31 13.00 11.96
CA GLU A 82 -1.11 12.83 11.15
C GLU A 82 -1.39 12.74 9.65
N ALA A 83 -2.39 11.94 9.26
CA ALA A 83 -2.79 11.71 7.86
C ALA A 83 -1.57 11.48 6.93
N ARG A 84 -1.21 12.47 6.10
CA ARG A 84 -0.01 12.45 5.27
C ARG A 84 1.05 13.40 5.82
N ALA A 85 1.77 13.01 6.86
CA ALA A 85 2.94 13.76 7.34
C ALA A 85 4.02 13.93 6.26
N GLY A 86 4.59 15.12 6.18
CA GLY A 86 5.52 15.51 5.13
C GLY A 86 4.87 15.81 3.80
N LEU A 87 3.54 15.96 3.74
CA LEU A 87 2.84 16.32 2.50
C LEU A 87 3.33 17.66 1.95
N THR A 88 3.72 18.62 2.80
CA THR A 88 4.32 19.89 2.36
C THR A 88 5.55 19.66 1.49
N SER A 89 6.48 18.79 1.94
CA SER A 89 7.67 18.43 1.17
C SER A 89 7.31 17.62 -0.09
N TYR A 90 6.41 16.64 0.05
CA TYR A 90 5.96 15.81 -1.06
C TYR A 90 5.33 16.62 -2.19
N MET A 91 4.54 17.65 -1.86
CA MET A 91 3.92 18.55 -2.83
C MET A 91 4.92 19.46 -3.53
N GLU A 92 5.97 19.91 -2.82
CA GLU A 92 6.99 20.79 -3.38
C GLU A 92 7.98 20.02 -4.29
N ARG A 93 8.38 18.82 -3.87
CA ARG A 93 9.56 18.12 -4.43
C ARG A 93 9.23 16.80 -5.09
N GLY A 94 8.10 16.19 -4.74
CA GLY A 94 7.72 14.84 -5.15
C GLY A 94 8.17 13.73 -4.19
N TRP A 95 8.85 14.05 -3.09
CA TRP A 95 9.20 13.09 -2.03
C TRP A 95 9.11 13.73 -0.65
N VAL A 96 8.88 12.92 0.38
CA VAL A 96 9.02 13.33 1.78
C VAL A 96 10.50 13.36 2.12
N ALA A 97 11.00 14.47 2.69
CA ALA A 97 12.42 14.66 2.91
C ALA A 97 12.89 13.99 4.22
N ASN A 98 13.96 13.20 4.15
CA ASN A 98 14.46 12.43 5.29
C ASN A 98 15.01 13.29 6.43
N ASP A 99 15.51 14.49 6.11
CA ASP A 99 16.05 15.45 7.08
C ASP A 99 14.97 16.38 7.68
N GLY A 100 13.69 16.11 7.42
CA GLY A 100 12.56 16.83 8.01
C GLY A 100 11.45 15.94 8.57
N TRP A 101 11.34 14.69 8.12
CA TRP A 101 10.27 13.77 8.56
C TRP A 101 10.80 12.35 8.75
N SER A 102 10.27 11.65 9.74
CA SER A 102 10.51 10.23 9.97
C SER A 102 9.95 9.41 8.80
N GLU A 103 10.51 8.20 8.60
CA GLU A 103 9.89 7.19 7.72
C GLU A 103 9.65 7.66 6.27
N SER A 104 10.48 8.60 5.83
CA SER A 104 10.23 9.44 4.66
C SER A 104 10.19 8.68 3.34
N ALA A 105 10.95 7.59 3.19
CA ALA A 105 10.95 6.79 1.97
C ALA A 105 9.67 5.95 1.87
N SER A 106 9.27 5.27 2.95
CA SER A 106 8.01 4.52 3.03
C SER A 106 6.82 5.42 2.75
N ARG A 107 6.74 6.59 3.41
CA ARG A 107 5.70 7.60 3.15
C ARG A 107 5.66 8.04 1.69
N THR A 108 6.82 8.22 1.05
CA THR A 108 6.87 8.61 -0.36
C THR A 108 6.28 7.54 -1.28
N LEU A 109 6.54 6.25 -0.99
CA LEU A 109 6.02 5.11 -1.76
C LEU A 109 4.52 4.94 -1.51
N ASP A 110 4.10 4.94 -0.25
CA ASP A 110 2.70 4.85 0.14
C ASP A 110 1.87 6.00 -0.43
N TYR A 111 2.37 7.24 -0.40
CA TYR A 111 1.64 8.38 -0.98
C TYR A 111 1.50 8.24 -2.49
N ALA A 112 2.51 7.68 -3.17
CA ALA A 112 2.41 7.39 -4.60
C ALA A 112 1.31 6.34 -4.88
N PHE A 113 1.18 5.32 -4.03
CA PHE A 113 0.09 4.35 -4.13
C PHE A 113 -1.27 4.95 -3.77
N ASN A 114 -1.35 5.72 -2.69
CA ASN A 114 -2.57 6.41 -2.27
C ASN A 114 -3.04 7.41 -3.33
N ASP A 115 -2.14 8.10 -4.02
CA ASP A 115 -2.51 8.96 -5.16
C ASP A 115 -3.16 8.19 -6.30
N ALA A 116 -2.65 6.99 -6.61
CA ALA A 116 -3.30 6.13 -7.59
C ALA A 116 -4.72 5.72 -7.14
N ALA A 117 -4.92 5.47 -5.85
CA ALA A 117 -6.24 5.20 -5.27
C ALA A 117 -7.16 6.44 -5.35
N CYS A 118 -6.70 7.62 -4.94
CA CYS A 118 -7.46 8.86 -5.04
C CYS A 118 -7.88 9.16 -6.49
N ALA A 119 -7.03 8.83 -7.47
CA ALA A 119 -7.37 9.00 -8.88
C ALA A 119 -8.57 8.15 -9.32
N VAL A 120 -8.70 6.92 -8.79
CA VAL A 120 -9.88 6.07 -9.02
C VAL A 120 -11.16 6.75 -8.51
N VAL A 121 -11.10 7.32 -7.31
CA VAL A 121 -12.23 8.06 -6.71
C VAL A 121 -12.58 9.31 -7.52
N ALA A 122 -11.58 10.08 -7.96
CA ALA A 122 -11.76 11.26 -8.80
C ALA A 122 -12.46 10.94 -10.13
N ARG A 123 -12.03 9.87 -10.82
CA ARG A 123 -12.68 9.42 -12.06
C ARG A 123 -14.13 9.03 -11.84
N ALA A 124 -14.45 8.40 -10.72
CA ALA A 124 -15.80 7.93 -10.41
C ALA A 124 -16.81 9.06 -10.24
N ILE A 125 -16.37 10.27 -9.87
CA ILE A 125 -17.23 11.46 -9.79
C ILE A 125 -17.13 12.37 -11.03
N GLY A 126 -16.36 11.95 -12.04
CA GLY A 126 -16.19 12.69 -13.29
C GLY A 126 -15.12 13.79 -13.26
N ASP A 127 -14.28 13.87 -12.22
CA ASP A 127 -13.16 14.81 -12.16
C ASP A 127 -11.94 14.21 -12.86
N ILE A 128 -11.97 14.33 -14.18
CA ILE A 128 -10.91 13.80 -15.05
C ILE A 128 -9.59 14.54 -14.84
N GLN A 129 -9.64 15.86 -14.58
CA GLN A 129 -8.43 16.66 -14.39
C GLN A 129 -7.74 16.32 -13.06
N GLY A 130 -8.51 16.20 -11.97
CA GLY A 130 -8.02 15.73 -10.68
C GLY A 130 -7.42 14.33 -10.77
N ALA A 131 -8.12 13.41 -11.45
CA ALA A 131 -7.61 12.06 -11.69
C ALA A 131 -6.28 12.05 -12.44
N GLU A 132 -6.16 12.76 -13.55
CA GLU A 132 -4.91 12.82 -14.33
C GLU A 132 -3.76 13.49 -13.54
N SER A 133 -4.07 14.46 -12.68
CA SER A 133 -3.08 15.06 -11.79
C SER A 133 -2.55 14.04 -10.78
N LEU A 134 -3.45 13.29 -10.14
CA LEU A 134 -3.11 12.26 -9.16
C LEU A 134 -2.38 11.08 -9.81
N GLU A 135 -2.78 10.66 -11.02
CA GLU A 135 -2.07 9.61 -11.77
C GLU A 135 -0.63 10.01 -12.10
N ARG A 136 -0.38 11.30 -12.40
CA ARG A 136 0.97 11.81 -12.60
C ARG A 136 1.76 11.79 -11.30
N ARG A 137 1.16 12.23 -10.19
CA ARG A 137 1.78 12.26 -8.86
C ARG A 137 2.03 10.85 -8.30
N SER A 138 1.20 9.86 -8.67
CA SER A 138 1.42 8.44 -8.35
C SER A 138 2.73 7.87 -8.95
N LYS A 139 3.40 8.60 -9.85
CA LYS A 139 4.74 8.23 -10.37
C LYS A 139 5.89 8.78 -9.52
N ASN A 140 5.60 9.43 -8.41
CA ASN A 140 6.61 9.98 -7.51
C ASN A 140 7.49 8.92 -6.84
N TYR A 141 7.12 7.63 -6.82
CA TYR A 141 8.05 6.56 -6.41
C TYR A 141 9.38 6.63 -7.18
N LYS A 142 9.38 7.14 -8.42
CA LYS A 142 10.58 7.34 -9.24
C LYS A 142 11.54 8.39 -8.69
N THR A 143 11.08 9.33 -7.86
CA THR A 143 11.93 10.42 -7.37
C THR A 143 12.90 9.98 -6.29
N ILE A 144 12.68 8.82 -5.67
CA ILE A 144 13.56 8.21 -4.66
C ILE A 144 14.25 6.94 -5.17
N TRP A 145 14.19 6.68 -6.48
CA TRP A 145 14.93 5.60 -7.11
C TRP A 145 16.40 5.97 -7.29
N ASN A 146 17.31 5.19 -6.68
CA ASN A 146 18.75 5.37 -6.87
C ASN A 146 19.27 4.45 -7.98
N ASN A 147 19.64 5.04 -9.12
CA ASN A 147 20.20 4.31 -10.26
C ASN A 147 21.50 3.56 -9.97
N GLU A 148 22.31 4.02 -9.00
CA GLU A 148 23.60 3.39 -8.69
C GLU A 148 23.41 2.08 -7.91
N THR A 149 22.46 2.05 -6.99
CA THR A 149 22.18 0.88 -6.15
C THR A 149 21.06 0.00 -6.70
N GLN A 150 20.26 0.51 -7.63
CA GLN A 150 19.02 -0.11 -8.11
C GLN A 150 18.05 -0.47 -6.98
N LEU A 151 17.95 0.43 -6.01
CA LEU A 151 17.08 0.34 -4.85
C LEU A 151 16.41 1.69 -4.62
N MET A 152 15.26 1.65 -3.95
CA MET A 152 14.69 2.86 -3.37
C MET A 152 15.60 3.37 -2.23
N GLN A 153 15.75 4.68 -2.12
CA GLN A 153 16.56 5.30 -1.08
C GLN A 153 15.99 6.65 -0.67
N ALA A 154 15.90 6.88 0.64
CA ALA A 154 15.45 8.14 1.18
C ALA A 154 16.31 9.33 0.67
N ARG A 155 15.66 10.48 0.47
CA ARG A 155 16.31 11.70 -0.02
C ARG A 155 16.13 12.85 0.96
N ASN A 156 17.18 13.63 1.15
CA ASN A 156 17.14 14.88 1.92
C ASN A 156 16.45 15.99 1.10
N ALA A 157 16.07 17.08 1.74
CA ALA A 157 15.37 18.20 1.12
C ALA A 157 16.18 18.86 -0.02
N ASN A 158 17.51 18.86 0.11
CA ASN A 158 18.43 19.35 -0.92
C ASN A 158 18.64 18.37 -2.10
N GLY A 159 17.97 17.21 -2.10
CA GLY A 159 18.01 16.20 -3.15
C GLY A 159 19.17 15.20 -3.06
N THR A 160 20.06 15.32 -2.07
CA THR A 160 21.08 14.30 -1.79
C THR A 160 20.46 13.03 -1.22
N TRP A 161 21.11 11.89 -1.46
CA TRP A 161 20.71 10.61 -0.85
C TRP A 161 21.01 10.61 0.65
N ALA A 162 20.05 10.14 1.45
CA ALA A 162 20.26 9.88 2.87
C ALA A 162 20.99 8.54 3.09
N ASN A 163 21.27 8.18 4.34
CA ASN A 163 21.78 6.84 4.64
C ASN A 163 20.77 5.77 4.16
N GLU A 164 21.27 4.71 3.55
CA GLU A 164 20.44 3.64 2.97
C GLU A 164 19.59 2.86 3.99
N THR A 165 19.88 2.97 5.29
CA THR A 165 19.10 2.34 6.36
C THR A 165 18.02 3.27 6.94
N TRP A 166 17.88 4.49 6.44
CA TRP A 166 16.93 5.49 6.95
C TRP A 166 15.70 5.62 6.06
N GLY A 167 14.61 6.11 6.67
CA GLY A 167 13.36 6.42 5.98
C GLY A 167 12.38 5.25 5.86
N TRP A 168 12.61 4.14 6.56
CA TRP A 168 11.80 2.91 6.46
C TRP A 168 10.89 2.71 7.68
N THR A 169 9.64 2.31 7.45
CA THR A 169 8.67 1.93 8.49
C THR A 169 8.62 0.42 8.57
N GLU A 170 9.06 -0.14 9.69
CA GLU A 170 9.02 -1.59 9.98
C GLU A 170 9.52 -2.50 8.83
N GLY A 171 10.59 -2.05 8.18
CA GLY A 171 11.17 -2.73 7.04
C GLY A 171 12.46 -2.06 6.61
N ASP A 172 12.90 -2.36 5.40
CA ASP A 172 14.11 -1.78 4.82
C ASP A 172 13.95 -1.51 3.32
N LYS A 173 15.01 -0.95 2.73
CA LYS A 173 15.08 -0.68 1.29
C LYS A 173 14.84 -1.91 0.40
N GLY A 174 15.15 -3.11 0.89
CA GLY A 174 15.01 -4.35 0.12
C GLY A 174 13.54 -4.62 -0.15
N VAL A 175 12.72 -4.71 0.90
CA VAL A 175 11.28 -4.96 0.77
C VAL A 175 10.54 -3.77 0.15
N TYR A 176 10.84 -2.54 0.57
CA TYR A 176 10.16 -1.35 0.05
C TYR A 176 10.50 -1.02 -1.41
N THR A 177 11.58 -1.57 -1.97
CA THR A 177 11.84 -1.42 -3.41
C THR A 177 10.72 -2.03 -4.26
N PHE A 178 9.98 -2.98 -3.72
CA PHE A 178 8.84 -3.63 -4.37
C PHE A 178 7.49 -2.96 -4.09
N ASP A 179 7.47 -1.86 -3.33
CA ASP A 179 6.26 -1.16 -2.92
C ASP A 179 5.74 -0.19 -4.01
N VAL A 180 5.42 -0.76 -5.19
CA VAL A 180 4.88 -0.04 -6.36
C VAL A 180 3.76 -0.87 -7.00
N MET A 181 2.80 -1.32 -6.18
CA MET A 181 1.74 -2.25 -6.58
C MET A 181 0.85 -1.72 -7.71
N HIS A 182 0.68 -0.40 -7.81
CA HIS A 182 -0.12 0.27 -8.85
C HIS A 182 0.58 0.38 -10.21
N ASP A 183 1.89 0.15 -10.31
CA ASP A 183 2.65 0.37 -11.53
C ASP A 183 3.89 -0.53 -11.68
N ILE A 184 3.67 -1.85 -11.69
CA ILE A 184 4.76 -2.84 -11.83
C ILE A 184 5.55 -2.67 -13.13
N ASN A 185 4.91 -2.25 -14.23
CA ASN A 185 5.63 -1.98 -15.47
C ASN A 185 6.52 -0.74 -15.35
N GLY A 186 6.05 0.30 -14.67
CA GLY A 186 6.85 1.48 -14.36
C GLY A 186 8.01 1.17 -13.42
N LEU A 187 7.80 0.34 -12.39
CA LEU A 187 8.88 -0.16 -11.54
C LEU A 187 9.92 -0.94 -12.36
N ALA A 188 9.47 -1.91 -13.17
CA ALA A 188 10.35 -2.69 -14.04
C ALA A 188 11.20 -1.79 -14.95
N SER A 189 10.64 -0.69 -15.46
CA SER A 189 11.38 0.25 -16.32
C SER A 189 12.55 0.98 -15.63
N LEU A 190 12.60 0.98 -14.30
CA LEU A 190 13.70 1.59 -13.53
C LEU A 190 14.92 0.68 -13.42
N PHE A 191 14.73 -0.64 -13.48
CA PHE A 191 15.81 -1.61 -13.39
C PHE A 191 16.60 -1.71 -14.69
N ALA A 192 17.92 -1.88 -14.60
CA ALA A 192 18.71 -2.26 -15.77
C ALA A 192 18.21 -3.63 -16.26
N GLY A 193 17.92 -3.74 -17.56
CA GLY A 193 17.31 -4.94 -18.14
C GLY A 193 15.78 -4.99 -18.02
N GLY A 194 15.14 -3.95 -17.49
CA GLY A 194 13.68 -3.85 -17.46
C GLY A 194 13.05 -4.93 -16.59
N ARG A 195 12.11 -5.70 -17.18
CA ARG A 195 11.41 -6.80 -16.50
C ARG A 195 12.35 -7.88 -15.99
N ASP A 196 13.38 -8.24 -16.76
CA ASP A 196 14.35 -9.26 -16.35
C ASP A 196 15.20 -8.76 -15.17
N GLY A 197 15.53 -7.46 -15.15
CA GLY A 197 16.24 -6.83 -14.03
C GLY A 197 15.43 -6.87 -12.73
N LEU A 198 14.15 -6.50 -12.79
CA LEU A 198 13.25 -6.59 -11.64
C LEU A 198 13.07 -8.05 -11.18
N LYS A 199 12.93 -9.01 -12.11
CA LYS A 199 12.85 -10.43 -11.76
C LYS A 199 14.12 -10.91 -11.06
N ASN A 200 15.30 -10.58 -11.58
CA ASN A 200 16.56 -10.93 -10.93
C ASN A 200 16.65 -10.33 -9.52
N LYS A 201 16.12 -9.12 -9.33
CA LYS A 201 16.07 -8.51 -7.99
C LYS A 201 15.15 -9.25 -7.03
N LEU A 202 14.01 -9.75 -7.50
CA LEU A 202 13.15 -10.64 -6.71
C LEU A 202 13.88 -11.95 -6.37
N ASP A 203 14.59 -12.55 -7.34
CA ASP A 203 15.35 -13.77 -7.12
C ASP A 203 16.43 -13.57 -6.02
N GLU A 204 17.14 -12.44 -6.05
CA GLU A 204 18.08 -12.03 -4.99
C GLU A 204 17.38 -11.86 -3.62
N HIS A 205 16.23 -11.19 -3.60
CA HIS A 205 15.46 -10.92 -2.38
C HIS A 205 15.04 -12.21 -1.67
N PHE A 206 14.45 -13.16 -2.41
CA PHE A 206 14.04 -14.44 -1.85
C PHE A 206 15.22 -15.35 -1.51
N ALA A 207 16.24 -15.46 -2.39
CA ALA A 207 17.41 -16.29 -2.13
C ALA A 207 18.23 -15.80 -0.92
N GLY A 208 18.23 -14.48 -0.66
CA GLY A 208 18.87 -13.87 0.50
C GLY A 208 18.07 -13.96 1.80
N GLY A 209 16.84 -14.48 1.77
CA GLY A 209 15.96 -14.52 2.94
C GLY A 209 15.48 -13.14 3.39
N HIS A 210 15.42 -12.16 2.48
CA HIS A 210 15.02 -10.79 2.78
C HIS A 210 13.50 -10.59 2.81
N ASN A 211 12.71 -11.60 2.40
CA ASN A 211 11.27 -11.57 2.49
C ASN A 211 10.78 -11.95 3.89
N LEU A 212 10.75 -10.98 4.80
CA LEU A 212 10.25 -11.17 6.16
C LEU A 212 8.72 -11.16 6.18
N HIS A 213 8.11 -12.33 5.96
CA HIS A 213 6.65 -12.49 5.88
C HIS A 213 5.90 -12.21 7.19
N SER A 214 6.63 -12.09 8.30
CA SER A 214 6.07 -11.69 9.59
C SER A 214 5.59 -10.23 9.63
N ASN A 215 5.72 -9.46 8.55
CA ASN A 215 5.31 -8.06 8.48
C ASN A 215 4.69 -7.67 7.11
N GLU A 216 3.85 -6.64 7.11
CA GLU A 216 2.98 -6.28 5.99
C GLU A 216 3.68 -5.89 4.68
N PRO A 217 4.80 -5.13 4.68
CA PRO A 217 5.46 -4.73 3.44
C PRO A 217 5.90 -5.91 2.56
N ALA A 218 6.04 -7.11 3.12
CA ALA A 218 6.48 -8.30 2.39
C ALA A 218 5.33 -9.08 1.73
N HIS A 219 4.07 -8.85 2.13
CA HIS A 219 2.95 -9.74 1.82
C HIS A 219 2.63 -9.86 0.31
N HIS A 220 2.88 -8.82 -0.50
CA HIS A 220 2.60 -8.84 -1.94
C HIS A 220 3.77 -9.33 -2.80
N VAL A 221 4.99 -9.38 -2.27
CA VAL A 221 6.23 -9.48 -3.06
C VAL A 221 6.29 -10.77 -3.88
N SER A 222 5.84 -11.90 -3.34
CA SER A 222 5.83 -13.20 -4.03
C SER A 222 4.92 -13.22 -5.26
N TYR A 223 3.85 -12.42 -5.26
CA TYR A 223 2.92 -12.30 -6.39
C TYR A 223 3.48 -11.47 -7.53
N LEU A 224 4.56 -10.71 -7.32
CA LEU A 224 5.17 -9.90 -8.38
C LEU A 224 5.76 -10.77 -9.50
N TYR A 225 6.22 -11.99 -9.20
CA TYR A 225 6.66 -12.93 -10.23
C TYR A 225 5.57 -13.22 -11.27
N SER A 226 4.32 -13.45 -10.85
CA SER A 226 3.19 -13.65 -11.76
C SER A 226 2.90 -12.41 -12.61
N LEU A 227 3.00 -11.21 -12.05
CA LEU A 227 2.90 -9.94 -12.79
C LEU A 227 4.05 -9.76 -13.79
N LEU A 228 5.19 -10.41 -13.54
CA LEU A 228 6.34 -10.48 -14.44
C LEU A 228 6.26 -11.63 -15.46
N GLY A 229 5.26 -12.49 -15.38
CA GLY A 229 5.07 -13.62 -16.30
C GLY A 229 5.76 -14.91 -15.86
N ASP A 230 6.15 -15.02 -14.58
CA ASP A 230 6.71 -16.21 -13.96
C ASP A 230 5.79 -16.76 -12.84
N PRO A 231 4.65 -17.35 -13.19
CA PRO A 231 3.73 -17.89 -12.19
C PRO A 231 4.30 -19.09 -11.41
N SER A 232 5.30 -19.80 -11.96
CA SER A 232 5.98 -20.90 -11.27
C SER A 232 6.69 -20.40 -10.01
N SER A 233 7.49 -19.34 -10.11
CA SER A 233 8.16 -18.78 -8.94
C SER A 233 7.17 -18.21 -7.93
N THR A 234 6.06 -17.59 -8.36
CA THR A 234 4.99 -17.20 -7.43
C THR A 234 4.45 -18.41 -6.66
N ALA A 235 4.14 -19.51 -7.34
CA ALA A 235 3.61 -20.71 -6.71
C ALA A 235 4.59 -21.29 -5.68
N ASP A 236 5.87 -21.41 -6.04
CA ASP A 236 6.91 -21.94 -5.14
C ASP A 236 7.06 -21.07 -3.88
N GLN A 237 7.15 -19.74 -4.03
CA GLN A 237 7.32 -18.83 -2.90
C GLN A 237 6.10 -18.80 -1.99
N ILE A 238 4.88 -18.74 -2.54
CA ILE A 238 3.64 -18.78 -1.73
C ILE A 238 3.59 -20.09 -0.93
N ARG A 239 3.91 -21.23 -1.55
CA ARG A 239 3.88 -22.53 -0.87
C ARG A 239 4.93 -22.64 0.22
N SER A 240 6.13 -22.06 0.04
CA SER A 240 7.16 -21.98 1.08
C SER A 240 6.67 -21.15 2.26
N ILE A 241 6.22 -19.91 2.01
CA ILE A 241 5.71 -19.00 3.03
C ILE A 241 4.55 -19.63 3.81
N MET A 242 3.55 -20.20 3.12
CA MET A 242 2.42 -20.86 3.78
C MET A 242 2.84 -22.03 4.67
N TRP A 243 3.95 -22.69 4.37
CA TRP A 243 4.48 -23.80 5.16
C TRP A 243 5.31 -23.34 6.36
N GLU A 244 6.11 -22.29 6.17
CA GLU A 244 7.07 -21.79 7.16
C GLU A 244 6.42 -20.86 8.18
N ASP A 245 5.49 -20.02 7.73
CA ASP A 245 4.93 -18.92 8.53
C ASP A 245 3.56 -19.22 9.14
N TYR A 246 2.92 -20.33 8.78
CA TYR A 246 1.56 -20.66 9.19
C TYR A 246 1.39 -22.09 9.70
N ASN A 247 0.80 -22.24 10.88
CA ASN A 247 0.32 -23.52 11.40
C ASN A 247 -0.86 -23.34 12.37
N ALA A 248 -1.50 -24.45 12.76
CA ALA A 248 -2.72 -24.43 13.58
C ALA A 248 -2.47 -24.45 15.10
N THR A 249 -1.25 -24.14 15.56
CA THR A 249 -0.93 -24.06 16.99
C THR A 249 -1.18 -22.65 17.53
N SER A 250 -1.08 -22.48 18.85
CA SER A 250 -1.18 -21.17 19.50
C SER A 250 -0.06 -20.18 19.12
N SER A 251 1.03 -20.67 18.53
CA SER A 251 2.14 -19.87 17.99
C SER A 251 2.20 -20.02 16.46
N GLY A 252 1.02 -20.10 15.86
CA GLY A 252 0.84 -20.51 14.48
C GLY A 252 1.11 -19.46 13.42
N LEU A 253 1.38 -18.21 13.81
CA LEU A 253 1.75 -17.12 12.92
C LEU A 253 3.18 -16.69 13.25
N SER A 254 3.98 -16.42 12.22
CA SER A 254 5.36 -15.94 12.39
C SER A 254 5.46 -14.49 12.86
N GLY A 255 4.40 -13.69 12.66
CA GLY A 255 4.32 -12.28 13.01
C GLY A 255 3.04 -11.91 13.76
N ASN A 256 2.79 -10.61 13.87
CA ASN A 256 1.54 -10.10 14.41
C ASN A 256 0.39 -10.44 13.46
N GLU A 257 -0.80 -10.68 14.00
CA GLU A 257 -1.96 -11.03 13.16
C GLU A 257 -2.51 -9.83 12.39
N ASP A 258 -2.26 -8.63 12.92
CA ASP A 258 -2.61 -7.31 12.38
C ASP A 258 -4.05 -7.20 11.88
N LEU A 259 -4.97 -7.47 12.81
CA LEU A 259 -6.40 -7.19 12.68
C LEU A 259 -7.03 -7.89 11.46
N GLY A 260 -6.57 -9.10 11.15
CA GLY A 260 -7.02 -9.90 10.02
C GLY A 260 -6.07 -9.93 8.83
N GLN A 261 -5.02 -9.11 8.79
CA GLN A 261 -4.17 -8.98 7.60
C GLN A 261 -3.43 -10.28 7.26
N MET A 262 -2.74 -10.90 8.22
CA MET A 262 -2.04 -12.17 7.97
C MET A 262 -3.03 -13.31 7.67
N SER A 263 -4.14 -13.36 8.42
CA SER A 263 -5.20 -14.34 8.19
C SER A 263 -5.82 -14.21 6.79
N ALA A 264 -6.10 -12.99 6.35
CA ALA A 264 -6.64 -12.71 5.02
C ALA A 264 -5.64 -13.07 3.93
N TRP A 265 -4.35 -12.78 4.12
CA TRP A 265 -3.31 -13.24 3.20
C TRP A 265 -3.32 -14.75 3.04
N TYR A 266 -3.34 -15.50 4.15
CA TYR A 266 -3.38 -16.96 4.11
C TYR A 266 -4.63 -17.47 3.38
N VAL A 267 -5.80 -16.91 3.67
CA VAL A 267 -7.06 -17.29 3.03
C VAL A 267 -6.97 -17.05 1.52
N PHE A 268 -6.61 -15.84 1.06
CA PHE A 268 -6.48 -15.53 -0.37
C PHE A 268 -5.46 -16.45 -1.07
N SER A 269 -4.28 -16.63 -0.46
CA SER A 269 -3.24 -17.53 -0.99
C SER A 269 -3.72 -18.97 -1.07
N ALA A 270 -4.42 -19.48 -0.06
CA ALA A 270 -4.98 -20.84 -0.06
C ALA A 270 -6.07 -21.03 -1.13
N LEU A 271 -6.82 -19.96 -1.45
CA LEU A 271 -7.79 -19.91 -2.55
C LEU A 271 -7.10 -19.86 -3.93
N GLY A 272 -5.82 -19.47 -3.98
CA GLY A 272 -5.00 -19.44 -5.18
C GLY A 272 -4.97 -18.09 -5.90
N PHE A 273 -5.35 -16.99 -5.25
CA PHE A 273 -5.27 -15.65 -5.84
C PHE A 273 -5.22 -14.55 -4.78
N TYR A 274 -4.61 -13.39 -5.09
CA TYR A 274 -4.41 -12.30 -4.12
C TYR A 274 -4.58 -10.91 -4.73
N PRO A 275 -5.19 -9.94 -4.00
CA PRO A 275 -5.38 -8.58 -4.48
C PRO A 275 -4.12 -7.70 -4.30
N VAL A 276 -3.10 -7.90 -5.13
CA VAL A 276 -1.83 -7.14 -5.05
C VAL A 276 -2.04 -5.62 -5.11
N ASN A 277 -2.77 -5.14 -6.12
CA ASN A 277 -3.19 -3.74 -6.20
C ASN A 277 -4.61 -3.62 -5.64
N SER A 278 -4.69 -3.34 -4.34
CA SER A 278 -5.95 -3.22 -3.62
C SER A 278 -6.79 -2.00 -4.04
N ALA A 279 -6.26 -1.01 -4.76
CA ALA A 279 -7.07 0.06 -5.35
C ALA A 279 -7.85 -0.39 -6.60
N SER A 280 -7.48 -1.54 -7.18
CA SER A 280 -8.13 -2.14 -8.36
C SER A 280 -9.10 -3.26 -8.00
N ASP A 281 -9.81 -3.77 -9.00
CA ASP A 281 -10.67 -4.95 -8.91
C ASP A 281 -9.95 -6.26 -9.30
N ALA A 282 -8.68 -6.18 -9.70
CA ALA A 282 -7.90 -7.32 -10.18
C ALA A 282 -7.39 -8.21 -9.03
N TYR A 283 -7.26 -9.49 -9.34
CA TYR A 283 -6.58 -10.48 -8.50
C TYR A 283 -5.45 -11.14 -9.29
N VAL A 284 -4.31 -11.34 -8.64
CA VAL A 284 -3.16 -12.03 -9.20
C VAL A 284 -3.24 -13.50 -8.82
N ILE A 285 -3.10 -14.37 -9.81
CA ILE A 285 -3.13 -15.82 -9.58
C ILE A 285 -1.87 -16.23 -8.80
N GLY A 286 -2.08 -17.04 -7.76
CA GLY A 286 -1.04 -17.70 -6.98
C GLY A 286 -1.07 -19.20 -7.17
N SER A 287 -1.06 -19.96 -6.06
CA SER A 287 -1.16 -21.41 -6.07
C SER A 287 -2.22 -21.91 -5.08
N PRO A 288 -3.35 -22.49 -5.54
CA PRO A 288 -4.39 -22.97 -4.64
C PRO A 288 -3.87 -24.12 -3.75
N SER A 289 -4.39 -24.20 -2.53
CA SER A 289 -4.00 -25.21 -1.54
C SER A 289 -4.97 -26.38 -1.42
N PHE A 290 -6.14 -26.31 -2.06
CA PHE A 290 -7.17 -27.33 -2.02
C PHE A 290 -7.50 -27.84 -3.43
N GLU A 291 -7.85 -29.12 -3.55
CA GLU A 291 -8.30 -29.72 -4.83
C GLU A 291 -9.57 -29.07 -5.37
N LYS A 292 -10.43 -28.56 -4.47
CA LYS A 292 -11.68 -27.89 -4.81
C LYS A 292 -12.01 -26.84 -3.78
N VAL A 293 -12.36 -25.64 -4.25
CA VAL A 293 -12.99 -24.60 -3.45
C VAL A 293 -14.30 -24.17 -4.11
N THR A 294 -15.33 -23.91 -3.31
CA THR A 294 -16.62 -23.38 -3.78
C THR A 294 -16.88 -22.03 -3.13
N HIS A 295 -17.06 -20.99 -3.94
CA HIS A 295 -17.33 -19.62 -3.48
C HIS A 295 -18.80 -19.31 -3.71
N TYR A 296 -19.52 -18.97 -2.65
CA TYR A 296 -20.91 -18.52 -2.73
C TYR A 296 -20.94 -17.00 -2.73
N THR A 297 -21.30 -16.39 -3.85
CA THR A 297 -21.39 -14.93 -3.98
C THR A 297 -22.79 -14.45 -3.59
N THR A 298 -22.92 -13.23 -3.09
CA THR A 298 -24.23 -12.65 -2.74
C THR A 298 -25.19 -12.53 -3.93
N ALA A 299 -24.72 -12.55 -5.17
CA ALA A 299 -25.59 -12.68 -6.36
C ALA A 299 -26.30 -14.05 -6.46
N SER A 300 -25.78 -15.07 -5.76
CA SER A 300 -26.38 -16.42 -5.66
C SER A 300 -27.26 -16.60 -4.41
N TRP A 301 -27.30 -15.60 -3.51
CA TRP A 301 -28.22 -15.54 -2.39
C TRP A 301 -29.32 -14.55 -2.77
N GLY A 302 -30.51 -15.04 -3.13
CA GLY A 302 -31.65 -14.23 -3.53
C GLY A 302 -31.99 -13.13 -2.54
N GLU A 303 -32.75 -12.13 -3.01
CA GLU A 303 -33.27 -10.96 -2.30
C GLU A 303 -34.20 -11.28 -1.11
N ASP A 304 -33.83 -12.23 -0.23
CA ASP A 304 -34.68 -12.74 0.85
C ASP A 304 -34.25 -12.27 2.25
N TRP A 305 -33.61 -11.10 2.34
CA TRP A 305 -33.45 -10.41 3.63
C TRP A 305 -33.96 -8.97 3.49
N GLY A 306 -35.29 -8.83 3.63
CA GLY A 306 -35.99 -7.57 3.89
C GLY A 306 -35.93 -7.15 5.35
#